data_AF-F4P3F0-F1
#
_entry.id   AF-F4P3F0-F1
#
_cell.length_a   1.000
_cell.length_b   1.000
_cell.length_c   1.000
_cell.angle_alpha   90.00
_cell.angle_beta   90.00
_cell.angle_gamma   90.00
#
_symmetry.space_group_name_H-M   'P 1'
#
loop_
_entity.id
_entity.type
_entity.pdbx_description
1 polymer ?
#
loop_
_entity_poly.entity_id
_entity_poly.type
_entity_poly.pdbx_seq_one_letter_code
_entity_poly.pdbx_strand_id
1 'polypeptide(L)'
;MAATSHKLPQSFSAVDSIYWNKLPRHVAVVIDNTLLEFAGAASDSSIIDTSLGLVKNTCNESSTFLRRKSNALLSGIPCQPESSIHSLDGIFASMLDILYLNVSLGVEHLTLYDEYGVLKSHARLLLHLLETNSKLETGFEDELVATVRIMVDHCLVWDVIGFVDLTVYFKSQSDSKDAIVRAVCDLSRNDYPCTLEDVRDRLLEDFPLNSDPDLVYIIGGKTGFQLHNYCPWSIRLSEFHHVPSLDYYGRVDMRDIFQGMKDYSKCEQRFGK
;
A
#
# COMPACT_ATOMS: atom_id res chain seq x y z
N MET A 1 -10.88 17.06 27.74
CA MET A 1 -11.59 16.88 26.46
C MET A 1 -11.04 15.63 25.82
N ALA A 2 -11.93 14.68 25.53
CA ALA A 2 -11.61 13.27 25.27
C ALA A 2 -10.87 13.07 23.94
N ALA A 3 -9.78 12.30 23.97
CA ALA A 3 -9.15 11.74 22.79
C ALA A 3 -10.02 10.58 22.30
N THR A 4 -10.62 10.72 21.12
CA THR A 4 -11.29 9.63 20.41
C THR A 4 -10.21 8.69 19.86
N SER A 5 -9.88 7.62 20.62
CA SER A 5 -9.20 6.47 20.04
C SER A 5 -10.19 5.81 19.07
N HIS A 6 -9.92 5.89 17.77
CA HIS A 6 -10.62 5.08 16.80
C HIS A 6 -10.25 3.62 17.05
N LYS A 7 -11.07 2.92 17.82
CA LYS A 7 -11.07 1.46 17.85
C LYS A 7 -11.36 1.01 16.43
N LEU A 8 -10.45 0.21 15.85
CA LEU A 8 -10.78 -0.68 14.75
C LEU A 8 -12.08 -1.44 15.13
N PRO A 9 -12.99 -1.70 14.19
CA PRO A 9 -14.24 -2.39 14.48
C PRO A 9 -13.93 -3.69 15.25
N GLN A 10 -14.50 -3.80 16.44
CA GLN A 10 -14.31 -4.96 17.30
C GLN A 10 -14.80 -6.20 16.57
N SER A 11 -13.89 -7.19 16.48
CA SER A 11 -14.14 -8.59 16.11
C SER A 11 -14.83 -8.83 14.76
N PHE A 12 -14.08 -9.37 13.79
CA PHE A 12 -14.66 -10.27 12.81
C PHE A 12 -15.15 -11.51 13.58
N SER A 13 -16.42 -11.51 13.95
CA SER A 13 -17.04 -12.73 14.47
C SER A 13 -17.18 -13.71 13.31
N ALA A 14 -17.16 -15.02 13.59
CA ALA A 14 -17.45 -16.05 12.60
C ALA A 14 -18.83 -15.89 11.91
N VAL A 15 -19.67 -14.95 12.37
CA VAL A 15 -20.97 -14.60 11.81
C VAL A 15 -20.83 -13.72 10.56
N ASP A 16 -19.74 -12.97 10.39
CA ASP A 16 -19.54 -12.10 9.22
C ASP A 16 -18.99 -12.86 8.00
N SER A 17 -18.46 -14.08 8.16
CA SER A 17 -18.03 -14.92 7.03
C SER A 17 -19.21 -15.39 6.16
N ILE A 18 -20.45 -15.25 6.66
CA ILE A 18 -21.68 -15.59 5.94
C ILE A 18 -22.00 -14.57 4.83
N TYR A 19 -21.43 -13.37 4.87
CA TYR A 19 -21.71 -12.31 3.88
C TYR A 19 -20.81 -12.34 2.64
N TRP A 20 -19.75 -13.15 2.66
CA TRP A 20 -18.69 -13.11 1.66
C TRP A 20 -18.68 -14.39 0.84
N ASN A 21 -19.47 -14.42 -0.24
CA ASN A 21 -19.46 -15.56 -1.18
C ASN A 21 -18.14 -15.67 -1.97
N LYS A 22 -17.42 -14.55 -2.10
CA LYS A 22 -16.16 -14.43 -2.83
C LYS A 22 -15.33 -13.31 -2.20
N LEU A 23 -14.05 -13.56 -1.97
CA LEU A 23 -13.06 -12.54 -1.60
C LEU A 23 -11.98 -12.46 -2.69
N PRO A 24 -11.39 -11.29 -2.92
CA PRO A 24 -10.26 -11.16 -3.84
C PRO A 24 -9.04 -11.86 -3.25
N ARG A 25 -8.29 -12.59 -4.08
CA ARG A 25 -7.00 -13.19 -3.68
C ARG A 25 -5.88 -12.19 -3.86
N HIS A 26 -6.00 -11.31 -4.86
CA HIS A 26 -5.06 -10.24 -5.11
C HIS A 26 -5.77 -8.88 -5.16
N VAL A 27 -5.36 -7.98 -4.28
CA VAL A 27 -5.82 -6.58 -4.24
C VAL A 27 -4.70 -5.65 -4.70
N ALA A 28 -5.03 -4.65 -5.51
CA ALA A 28 -4.13 -3.56 -5.85
C ALA A 28 -4.67 -2.22 -5.35
N VAL A 29 -3.75 -1.33 -4.99
CA VAL A 29 -4.03 0.04 -4.58
C VAL A 29 -3.20 0.96 -5.46
N VAL A 30 -3.88 1.75 -6.28
CA VAL A 30 -3.31 2.77 -7.17
C VAL A 30 -3.54 4.12 -6.50
N ILE A 31 -2.46 4.80 -6.13
CA ILE A 31 -2.51 6.12 -5.53
C ILE A 31 -2.35 7.17 -6.63
N ASP A 32 -3.28 8.12 -6.69
CA ASP A 32 -3.17 9.29 -7.55
C ASP A 32 -1.97 10.14 -7.11
N ASN A 33 -1.03 10.41 -8.02
CA ASN A 33 0.20 11.11 -7.68
C ASN A 33 -0.03 12.56 -7.27
N THR A 34 -1.16 13.16 -7.60
CA THR A 34 -1.51 14.48 -7.06
C THR A 34 -1.51 14.45 -5.52
N LEU A 35 -1.76 13.30 -4.90
CA LEU A 35 -1.66 13.14 -3.45
C LEU A 35 -0.21 13.09 -2.94
N LEU A 36 0.73 12.67 -3.79
CA LEU A 36 2.15 12.45 -3.44
C LEU A 36 3.05 13.64 -3.79
N GLU A 37 2.77 14.34 -4.91
CA GLU A 37 3.53 15.51 -5.37
C GLU A 37 3.47 16.69 -4.38
N PHE A 38 2.31 16.94 -3.77
CA PHE A 38 2.18 18.01 -2.76
C PHE A 38 2.90 17.68 -1.45
N ALA A 39 3.14 16.41 -1.19
CA ALA A 39 3.76 15.95 0.05
C ALA A 39 5.30 15.92 -0.06
N GLY A 40 5.85 15.62 -1.24
CA GLY A 40 7.28 15.70 -1.54
C GLY A 40 7.84 17.13 -1.63
N ALA A 41 7.04 18.09 -2.11
CA ALA A 41 7.44 19.50 -2.17
C ALA A 41 7.64 20.16 -0.79
N ALA A 42 7.08 19.57 0.28
CA ALA A 42 7.25 20.05 1.65
C ALA A 42 8.51 19.49 2.34
N SER A 43 9.11 18.42 1.81
CA SER A 43 10.29 17.76 2.41
C SER A 43 11.64 18.22 1.85
N ASP A 44 11.67 19.05 0.81
CA ASP A 44 12.93 19.51 0.19
C ASP A 44 13.67 20.62 0.94
N SER A 45 13.29 20.91 2.19
CA SER A 45 14.13 21.71 3.10
C SER A 45 14.50 20.92 4.35
N SER A 46 15.70 20.33 4.29
CA SER A 46 16.56 19.86 5.38
C SER A 46 16.33 18.46 5.96
N ILE A 47 17.44 17.71 6.06
CA ILE A 47 17.68 16.44 6.79
C ILE A 47 17.28 15.22 5.93
N ILE A 48 18.19 14.41 5.35
CA ILE A 48 19.26 13.62 5.98
C ILE A 48 20.44 13.49 5.02
N ASP A 49 21.55 14.14 5.35
CA ASP A 49 22.89 13.66 5.05
C ASP A 49 23.48 13.24 6.39
N THR A 50 23.61 11.94 6.65
CA THR A 50 24.40 11.46 7.79
C THR A 50 24.89 10.05 7.51
N SER A 51 26.04 10.01 6.83
CA SER A 51 27.07 9.01 7.09
C SER A 51 27.42 8.99 8.58
N LEU A 52 27.47 7.80 9.20
CA LEU A 52 28.13 7.41 10.47
C LEU A 52 27.52 6.03 10.83
N GLY A 53 28.24 4.92 11.01
CA GLY A 53 29.53 4.72 11.63
C GLY A 53 29.33 3.62 12.69
N LEU A 54 29.91 2.44 12.46
CA LEU A 54 29.99 1.33 13.41
C LEU A 54 30.49 1.80 14.79
N VAL A 55 29.68 1.69 15.86
CA VAL A 55 30.19 1.60 17.24
C VAL A 55 29.31 0.66 18.08
N LYS A 56 30.01 -0.21 18.81
CA LYS A 56 29.54 -1.26 19.72
C LYS A 56 28.78 -0.73 20.93
N ASN A 57 27.90 -1.61 21.43
CA ASN A 57 27.31 -1.74 22.77
C ASN A 57 27.95 -0.92 23.92
N THR A 58 27.11 -0.27 24.71
CA THR A 58 27.09 -0.38 26.19
C THR A 58 25.73 0.07 26.74
N CYS A 59 25.17 -0.74 27.64
CA CYS A 59 24.01 -0.43 28.48
C CYS A 59 24.41 0.51 29.64
N ASN A 60 23.54 1.47 30.00
CA ASN A 60 22.85 1.52 31.32
C ASN A 60 22.10 2.85 31.55
N GLU A 61 20.89 2.69 32.09
CA GLU A 61 20.14 3.51 33.06
C GLU A 61 20.12 5.05 32.93
N SER A 62 18.93 5.62 32.70
CA SER A 62 18.18 6.35 33.74
C SER A 62 16.91 7.00 33.16
N SER A 63 15.80 6.72 33.85
CA SER A 63 14.45 7.22 33.63
C SER A 63 14.28 8.71 33.97
N THR A 64 13.18 9.28 33.49
CA THR A 64 12.51 10.52 33.96
C THR A 64 13.16 11.86 33.64
N PHE A 65 12.95 12.37 32.42
CA PHE A 65 12.77 13.81 32.16
C PHE A 65 12.19 14.01 30.75
N LEU A 66 11.39 15.06 30.55
CA LEU A 66 10.70 15.45 29.30
C LEU A 66 9.31 14.86 29.02
N ARG A 67 8.55 14.59 30.08
CA ARG A 67 7.08 14.62 30.05
C ARG A 67 6.58 16.01 30.49
N ARG A 68 6.79 17.05 29.66
CA ARG A 68 6.17 18.40 29.76
C ARG A 68 6.85 19.36 28.77
N LYS A 69 6.31 19.48 27.55
CA LYS A 69 6.25 20.72 26.72
C LYS A 69 5.73 20.37 25.32
N SER A 70 4.41 20.42 25.15
CA SER A 70 3.78 20.59 23.82
C SER A 70 2.26 20.81 23.91
N ASN A 71 1.75 21.45 24.98
CA ASN A 71 0.31 21.76 25.13
C ASN A 71 0.02 23.25 25.36
N ALA A 72 0.86 24.14 24.83
CA ALA A 72 0.59 25.57 24.87
C ALA A 72 1.28 26.25 23.68
N LEU A 73 0.65 26.22 22.49
CA LEU A 73 0.88 27.16 21.38
C LEU A 73 -0.09 26.91 20.19
N LEU A 74 -1.36 26.58 20.45
CA LEU A 74 -2.39 26.48 19.39
C LEU A 74 -3.73 27.06 19.85
N SER A 75 -3.72 28.30 20.34
CA SER A 75 -4.94 29.09 20.50
C SER A 75 -4.80 30.39 19.70
N GLY A 76 -5.45 30.43 18.54
CA GLY A 76 -5.68 31.66 17.79
C GLY A 76 -4.95 31.73 16.44
N ILE A 77 -5.40 30.96 15.45
CA ILE A 77 -5.27 31.34 14.04
C ILE A 77 -6.62 31.05 13.37
N PRO A 78 -7.26 32.03 12.71
CA PRO A 78 -8.55 31.83 12.07
C PRO A 78 -8.39 30.93 10.83
N CYS A 79 -9.29 29.95 10.73
CA CYS A 79 -9.42 29.05 9.59
C CYS A 79 -9.68 29.86 8.29
N GLN A 80 -8.77 29.74 7.33
CA GLN A 80 -8.99 30.07 5.92
C GLN A 80 -8.94 28.76 5.12
N PRO A 81 -9.86 28.51 4.17
CA PRO A 81 -9.94 27.24 3.46
C PRO A 81 -9.29 27.39 2.08
N GLU A 82 -8.06 26.92 1.88
CA GLU A 82 -7.50 26.68 0.53
C GLU A 82 -6.13 25.99 0.66
N SER A 83 -5.92 24.95 -0.16
CA SER A 83 -4.78 24.00 -0.19
C SER A 83 -4.77 22.90 0.89
N SER A 84 -5.49 21.81 0.61
CA SER A 84 -5.39 20.55 1.36
C SER A 84 -4.04 19.89 1.06
N ILE A 85 -3.01 20.24 1.83
CA ILE A 85 -1.72 19.57 1.89
C ILE A 85 -1.96 18.25 2.65
N HIS A 86 -2.08 17.14 1.93
CA HIS A 86 -2.10 15.82 2.54
C HIS A 86 -0.66 15.44 2.92
N SER A 87 -0.41 15.08 4.17
CA SER A 87 0.94 14.66 4.60
C SER A 87 1.21 13.23 4.13
N LEU A 88 2.46 12.94 3.76
CA LEU A 88 2.89 11.56 3.44
C LEU A 88 2.53 10.59 4.58
N ASP A 89 2.64 11.04 5.82
CA ASP A 89 2.31 10.25 7.01
C ASP A 89 0.88 9.72 7.00
N GLY A 90 -0.10 10.52 6.55
CA GLY A 90 -1.50 10.10 6.46
C GLY A 90 -1.72 9.01 5.41
N ILE A 91 -1.02 9.13 4.27
CA ILE A 91 -1.05 8.13 3.21
C ILE A 91 -0.40 6.83 3.69
N PHE A 92 0.79 6.91 4.30
CA PHE A 92 1.47 5.74 4.86
C PHE A 92 0.62 5.06 5.94
N ALA A 93 0.01 5.82 6.85
CA ALA A 93 -0.92 5.27 7.85
C ALA A 93 -2.09 4.53 7.20
N SER A 94 -2.65 5.08 6.13
CA SER A 94 -3.74 4.41 5.38
C SER A 94 -3.27 3.12 4.71
N MET A 95 -2.06 3.10 4.16
CA MET A 95 -1.49 1.89 3.57
C MET A 95 -1.31 0.78 4.62
N LEU A 96 -0.93 1.14 5.85
CA LEU A 96 -0.85 0.21 6.97
C LEU A 96 -2.24 -0.34 7.33
N ASP A 97 -3.25 0.53 7.45
CA ASP A 97 -4.62 0.10 7.75
C ASP A 97 -5.16 -0.85 6.68
N ILE A 98 -4.91 -0.53 5.40
CA ILE A 98 -5.28 -1.40 4.27
C ILE A 98 -4.52 -2.73 4.35
N LEU A 99 -3.23 -2.71 4.65
CA LEU A 99 -2.43 -3.93 4.80
C LEU A 99 -2.99 -4.82 5.92
N TYR A 100 -3.24 -4.26 7.12
CA TYR A 100 -3.81 -5.02 8.24
C TYR A 100 -5.20 -5.59 7.90
N LEU A 101 -6.01 -4.84 7.16
CA LEU A 101 -7.30 -5.33 6.68
C LEU A 101 -7.14 -6.52 5.73
N ASN A 102 -6.24 -6.43 4.75
CA ASN A 102 -5.98 -7.52 3.80
C ASN A 102 -5.45 -8.77 4.50
N VAL A 103 -4.56 -8.62 5.50
CA VAL A 103 -4.13 -9.73 6.37
C VAL A 103 -5.32 -10.35 7.10
N SER A 104 -6.18 -9.52 7.70
CA SER A 104 -7.34 -9.98 8.48
C SER A 104 -8.37 -10.70 7.62
N LEU A 105 -8.48 -10.33 6.34
CA LEU A 105 -9.38 -10.95 5.36
C LEU A 105 -8.77 -12.18 4.66
N GLY A 106 -7.50 -12.49 4.91
CA GLY A 106 -6.80 -13.62 4.26
C GLY A 106 -6.51 -13.39 2.78
N VAL A 107 -6.30 -12.15 2.36
CA VAL A 107 -5.85 -11.81 1.00
C VAL A 107 -4.40 -12.27 0.84
N GLU A 108 -4.08 -12.90 -0.29
CA GLU A 108 -2.76 -13.52 -0.54
C GLU A 108 -1.75 -12.50 -1.09
N HIS A 109 -2.22 -11.56 -1.91
CA HIS A 109 -1.38 -10.59 -2.59
C HIS A 109 -1.93 -9.17 -2.46
N LEU A 110 -1.08 -8.22 -2.07
CA LEU A 110 -1.37 -6.79 -2.07
C LEU A 110 -0.36 -6.06 -2.95
N THR A 111 -0.80 -5.25 -3.91
CA THR A 111 0.08 -4.39 -4.71
C THR A 111 -0.18 -2.93 -4.38
N LEU A 112 0.86 -2.21 -3.97
CA LEU A 112 0.84 -0.77 -3.78
C LEU A 112 1.55 -0.13 -4.97
N TYR A 113 0.84 0.78 -5.66
CA TYR A 113 1.33 1.44 -6.86
C TYR A 113 1.20 2.95 -6.79
N ASP A 114 2.26 3.61 -7.24
CA ASP A 114 2.28 5.02 -7.60
C ASP A 114 3.14 5.22 -8.85
N GLU A 115 2.82 6.20 -9.71
CA GLU A 115 3.48 6.33 -11.03
C GLU A 115 4.98 6.61 -10.88
N TYR A 116 5.34 7.47 -9.93
CA TYR A 116 6.70 7.97 -9.78
C TYR A 116 7.60 7.08 -8.90
N GLY A 117 7.04 6.08 -8.22
CA GLY A 117 7.78 5.20 -7.32
C GLY A 117 8.14 5.81 -5.96
N VAL A 118 7.36 6.77 -5.47
CA VAL A 118 7.47 7.32 -4.11
C VAL A 118 7.25 6.23 -3.06
N LEU A 119 6.23 5.37 -3.23
CA LEU A 119 5.99 4.28 -2.28
C LEU A 119 7.13 3.25 -2.33
N LYS A 120 7.60 2.96 -3.54
CA LYS A 120 8.71 2.04 -3.80
C LYS A 120 10.02 2.52 -3.15
N SER A 121 10.35 3.81 -3.32
CA SER A 121 11.55 4.43 -2.72
C SER A 121 11.47 4.51 -1.18
N HIS A 122 10.25 4.61 -0.62
CA HIS A 122 10.00 4.68 0.81
C HIS A 122 9.53 3.34 1.42
N ALA A 123 9.67 2.22 0.71
CA ALA A 123 9.21 0.91 1.20
C ALA A 123 9.81 0.55 2.58
N ARG A 124 11.07 0.96 2.83
CA ARG A 124 11.75 0.79 4.12
C ARG A 124 11.10 1.58 5.26
N LEU A 125 10.55 2.76 4.99
CA LEU A 125 9.83 3.55 5.97
C LEU A 125 8.52 2.86 6.35
N LEU A 126 7.75 2.39 5.37
CA LEU A 126 6.51 1.64 5.62
C LEU A 126 6.80 0.36 6.41
N LEU A 127 7.89 -0.34 6.09
CA LEU A 127 8.39 -1.49 6.87
C LEU A 127 8.70 -1.12 8.31
N HIS A 128 9.43 -0.03 8.54
CA HIS A 128 9.74 0.42 9.89
C HIS A 128 8.48 0.80 10.69
N LEU A 129 7.50 1.42 10.04
CA LEU A 129 6.20 1.71 10.63
C LEU A 129 5.41 0.43 10.94
N LEU A 130 5.48 -0.60 10.08
CA LEU A 130 4.90 -1.92 10.37
C LEU A 130 5.55 -2.52 11.62
N GLU A 131 6.88 -2.55 11.71
CA GLU A 131 7.60 -3.12 12.85
C GLU A 131 7.36 -2.37 14.17
N THR A 132 7.15 -1.06 14.08
CA THR A 132 6.88 -0.22 15.25
C THR A 132 5.44 -0.42 15.73
N ASN A 133 4.48 -0.47 14.80
CA ASN A 133 3.06 -0.64 15.12
C ASN A 133 2.67 -2.08 15.42
N SER A 134 3.34 -3.08 14.84
CA SER A 134 3.10 -4.50 15.14
C SER A 134 3.44 -4.86 16.59
N LYS A 135 4.41 -4.16 17.18
CA LYS A 135 4.74 -4.25 18.61
C LYS A 135 3.75 -3.53 19.52
N LEU A 136 2.89 -2.67 18.98
CA LEU A 136 2.06 -1.75 19.77
C LEU A 136 0.62 -2.23 19.98
N GLU A 137 0.07 -3.12 19.15
CA GLU A 137 -1.32 -3.59 19.34
C GLU A 137 -1.51 -5.07 18.97
N THR A 138 -1.02 -5.98 19.80
CA THR A 138 -1.69 -7.28 19.97
C THR A 138 -2.50 -7.24 21.26
N GLY A 139 -3.59 -6.45 21.24
CA GLY A 139 -4.67 -6.54 22.22
C GLY A 139 -5.58 -7.77 22.05
N PHE A 140 -5.11 -8.76 21.27
CA PHE A 140 -5.76 -10.05 21.06
C PHE A 140 -5.10 -11.08 21.97
N GLU A 141 -5.90 -11.86 22.71
CA GLU A 141 -5.39 -12.93 23.58
C GLU A 141 -4.73 -14.08 22.79
N ASP A 142 -5.01 -14.18 21.49
CA ASP A 142 -4.30 -15.03 20.53
C ASP A 142 -3.52 -14.13 19.56
N GLU A 143 -2.19 -14.19 19.58
CA GLU A 143 -1.34 -13.50 18.61
C GLU A 143 -1.71 -13.98 17.20
N LEU A 144 -2.32 -13.12 16.40
CA LEU A 144 -2.49 -13.35 14.97
C LEU A 144 -1.10 -13.33 14.33
N VAL A 145 -0.41 -14.48 14.31
CA VAL A 145 0.89 -14.61 13.66
C VAL A 145 0.62 -14.65 12.16
N ALA A 146 0.66 -13.50 11.49
CA ALA A 146 0.57 -13.42 10.04
C ALA A 146 1.97 -13.37 9.42
N THR A 147 2.18 -14.14 8.35
CA THR A 147 3.33 -14.00 7.48
C THR A 147 3.10 -12.84 6.53
N VAL A 148 3.94 -11.81 6.61
CA VAL A 148 3.89 -10.70 5.66
C VAL A 148 5.24 -10.63 4.95
N ARG A 149 5.22 -10.88 3.64
CA ARG A 149 6.39 -10.84 2.77
C ARG A 149 6.37 -9.57 1.94
N ILE A 150 7.41 -8.76 2.01
CA ILE A 150 7.50 -7.53 1.22
C ILE A 150 8.46 -7.71 0.06
N MET A 151 7.95 -7.50 -1.15
CA MET A 151 8.64 -7.62 -2.42
C MET A 151 8.82 -6.25 -3.06
N VAL A 152 10.07 -5.90 -3.39
CA VAL A 152 10.43 -4.71 -4.17
C VAL A 152 11.34 -5.17 -5.30
N ASP A 153 11.03 -4.82 -6.55
CA ASP A 153 11.80 -5.28 -7.73
C ASP A 153 12.00 -6.80 -7.77
N HIS A 154 10.95 -7.55 -7.42
CA HIS A 154 10.97 -9.02 -7.30
C HIS A 154 11.98 -9.58 -6.26
N CYS A 155 12.58 -8.72 -5.43
CA CYS A 155 13.44 -9.11 -4.33
C CYS A 155 12.67 -9.10 -3.00
N LEU A 156 12.84 -10.15 -2.20
CA LEU A 156 12.31 -10.21 -0.84
C LEU A 156 13.12 -9.24 0.04
N VAL A 157 12.47 -8.20 0.56
CA VAL A 157 13.09 -7.18 1.42
C VAL A 157 12.85 -7.47 2.90
N TRP A 158 11.73 -8.11 3.22
CA TRP A 158 11.33 -8.38 4.59
C TRP A 158 10.35 -9.55 4.67
N ASP A 159 10.46 -10.32 5.75
CA ASP A 159 9.66 -11.52 6.02
C ASP A 159 9.50 -11.71 7.53
N VAL A 160 8.27 -11.91 7.99
CA VAL A 160 7.93 -12.36 9.34
C VAL A 160 7.16 -13.65 9.18
N ILE A 161 7.49 -14.69 9.94
CA ILE A 161 6.93 -16.04 9.74
C ILE A 161 5.69 -16.23 10.63
N GLY A 162 4.58 -16.68 10.03
CA GLY A 162 3.27 -16.94 10.64
C GLY A 162 2.37 -17.92 9.85
N PHE A 163 1.06 -17.86 10.09
CA PHE A 163 0.03 -18.78 9.54
C PHE A 163 -0.71 -18.25 8.30
N VAL A 164 -0.87 -16.93 8.15
CA VAL A 164 -1.55 -16.28 7.01
C VAL A 164 -0.50 -15.62 6.13
N ASP A 165 -0.41 -15.96 4.84
CA ASP A 165 0.66 -15.49 3.96
C ASP A 165 0.20 -14.36 3.04
N LEU A 166 0.49 -13.11 3.41
CA LEU A 166 0.29 -11.93 2.56
C LEU A 166 1.61 -11.50 1.93
N THR A 167 1.64 -11.42 0.59
CA THR A 167 2.77 -10.84 -0.14
C THR A 167 2.45 -9.44 -0.63
N VAL A 168 3.23 -8.45 -0.20
CA VAL A 168 3.08 -7.04 -0.56
C VAL A 168 4.09 -6.66 -1.64
N TYR A 169 3.60 -6.16 -2.78
CA TYR A 169 4.41 -5.70 -3.90
C TYR A 169 4.38 -4.17 -3.99
N PHE A 170 5.55 -3.55 -4.08
CA PHE A 170 5.66 -2.14 -4.44
C PHE A 170 5.98 -2.03 -5.93
N LYS A 171 5.09 -1.39 -6.68
CA LYS A 171 5.25 -1.18 -8.12
C LYS A 171 5.21 0.31 -8.47
N SER A 172 5.87 0.66 -9.56
CA SER A 172 5.73 1.98 -10.20
C SER A 172 5.61 1.87 -11.71
N GLN A 173 5.58 3.00 -12.42
CA GLN A 173 5.50 3.00 -13.89
C GLN A 173 6.60 2.15 -14.53
N SER A 174 7.78 2.08 -13.89
CA SER A 174 8.89 1.27 -14.38
C SER A 174 8.57 -0.23 -14.40
N ASP A 175 7.67 -0.71 -13.54
CA ASP A 175 7.21 -2.12 -13.46
C ASP A 175 5.95 -2.39 -14.30
N SER A 176 5.51 -1.39 -15.07
CA SER A 176 4.28 -1.42 -15.83
C SER A 176 4.57 -1.30 -17.33
N LYS A 177 4.16 -0.20 -17.97
CA LYS A 177 4.34 0.02 -19.40
C LYS A 177 5.80 -0.06 -19.82
N ASP A 178 6.71 0.45 -18.97
CA ASP A 178 8.13 0.43 -19.26
C ASP A 178 8.69 -0.99 -19.25
N ALA A 179 8.17 -1.89 -18.40
CA ALA A 179 8.56 -3.29 -18.40
C ALA A 179 8.15 -3.99 -19.71
N ILE A 180 6.96 -3.69 -20.25
CA ILE A 180 6.53 -4.18 -21.57
C ILE A 180 7.48 -3.68 -22.66
N VAL A 181 7.83 -2.39 -22.64
CA VAL A 181 8.77 -1.81 -23.62
C VAL A 181 10.15 -2.45 -23.49
N ARG A 182 10.65 -2.68 -22.26
CA ARG A 182 11.92 -3.37 -22.03
C ARG A 182 11.90 -4.79 -22.58
N ALA A 183 10.84 -5.56 -22.27
CA ALA A 183 10.67 -6.92 -22.79
C ALA A 183 10.72 -6.96 -24.32
N VAL A 184 10.00 -6.06 -25.00
CA VAL A 184 10.02 -5.97 -26.47
C VAL A 184 11.39 -5.56 -27.01
N CYS A 185 12.04 -4.58 -26.38
CA CYS A 185 13.40 -4.17 -26.75
C CYS A 185 14.40 -5.33 -26.62
N ASP A 186 14.33 -6.10 -25.54
CA ASP A 186 15.20 -7.26 -25.32
C ASP A 186 14.99 -8.33 -26.39
N LEU A 187 13.74 -8.63 -26.72
CA LEU A 187 13.40 -9.59 -27.78
C LEU A 187 13.88 -9.11 -29.16
N SER A 188 13.79 -7.80 -29.43
CA SER A 188 14.19 -7.21 -30.72
C SER A 188 15.70 -7.18 -30.97
N ARG A 189 16.52 -7.35 -29.92
CA ARG A 189 18.00 -7.38 -30.03
C ARG A 189 18.53 -8.73 -30.47
N ASN A 190 17.69 -9.76 -30.48
CA ASN A 190 18.09 -11.09 -30.89
C ASN A 190 18.14 -11.20 -32.42
N ASP A 191 19.24 -11.74 -32.96
CA ASP A 191 19.44 -11.93 -34.40
C ASP A 191 18.59 -13.07 -35.00
N TYR A 192 17.86 -13.80 -34.18
CA TYR A 192 16.99 -14.91 -34.61
C TYR A 192 15.51 -14.49 -34.63
N PRO A 193 14.68 -15.10 -35.51
CA PRO A 193 13.26 -14.80 -35.55
C PRO A 193 12.59 -15.16 -34.22
N CYS A 194 12.01 -14.14 -33.59
CA CYS A 194 11.28 -14.27 -32.33
C CYS A 194 9.95 -15.01 -32.55
N THR A 195 9.72 -16.07 -31.80
CA THR A 195 8.46 -16.82 -31.79
C THR A 195 7.46 -16.20 -30.81
N LEU A 196 6.18 -16.55 -30.93
CA LEU A 196 5.16 -16.14 -29.96
C LEU A 196 5.43 -16.71 -28.56
N GLU A 197 6.07 -17.88 -28.47
CA GLU A 197 6.46 -18.47 -27.19
C GLU A 197 7.55 -17.63 -26.53
N ASP A 198 8.56 -17.17 -27.27
CA ASP A 198 9.61 -16.29 -26.74
C ASP A 198 9.02 -14.98 -26.19
N VAL A 199 8.07 -14.38 -26.92
CA VAL A 199 7.36 -13.18 -26.46
C VAL A 199 6.61 -13.46 -25.16
N ARG A 200 5.86 -14.56 -25.12
CA ARG A 200 5.07 -14.94 -23.94
C ARG A 200 5.98 -15.17 -22.74
N ASP A 201 7.01 -15.99 -22.89
CA ASP A 201 7.86 -16.41 -21.79
C ASP A 201 8.63 -15.20 -21.23
N ARG A 202 9.13 -14.31 -22.09
CA ARG A 202 9.76 -13.05 -21.65
C ARG A 202 8.79 -12.12 -20.93
N LEU A 203 7.54 -12.01 -21.39
CA LEU A 203 6.53 -11.19 -20.70
C LEU A 203 6.13 -11.80 -19.35
N LEU A 204 6.10 -13.13 -19.23
CA LEU A 204 5.76 -13.82 -17.99
C LEU A 204 6.82 -13.65 -16.88
N GLU A 205 8.07 -13.34 -17.24
CA GLU A 205 9.11 -12.98 -16.27
C GLU A 205 8.74 -11.69 -15.50
N ASP A 206 8.26 -10.66 -16.20
CA ASP A 206 7.87 -9.38 -15.61
C ASP A 206 6.40 -9.38 -15.11
N PHE A 207 5.53 -10.17 -15.75
CA PHE A 207 4.10 -10.26 -15.48
C PHE A 207 3.62 -11.71 -15.28
N PRO A 208 3.91 -12.33 -14.12
CA PRO A 208 3.44 -13.68 -13.82
C PRO A 208 1.91 -13.75 -13.85
N LEU A 209 1.33 -14.85 -14.35
CA LEU A 209 -0.14 -15.04 -14.44
C LEU A 209 -0.87 -14.91 -13.09
N ASN A 210 -0.18 -15.16 -12.00
CA ASN A 210 -0.73 -15.09 -10.64
C ASN A 210 -0.63 -13.67 -10.03
N SER A 211 -0.22 -12.68 -10.83
CA SER A 211 -0.07 -11.28 -10.42
C SER A 211 -1.15 -10.36 -10.95
N ASP A 212 -2.19 -10.91 -11.58
CA ASP A 212 -3.36 -10.17 -12.05
C ASP A 212 -4.25 -9.83 -10.84
N PRO A 213 -4.44 -8.55 -10.48
CA PRO A 213 -5.27 -8.19 -9.34
C PRO A 213 -6.74 -8.46 -9.64
N ASP A 214 -7.46 -9.00 -8.66
CA ASP A 214 -8.90 -9.20 -8.75
C ASP A 214 -9.67 -7.88 -8.54
N LEU A 215 -9.19 -7.07 -7.58
CA LEU A 215 -9.79 -5.81 -7.17
C LEU A 215 -8.72 -4.71 -7.13
N VAL A 216 -8.99 -3.58 -7.78
CA VAL A 216 -8.12 -2.41 -7.83
C VAL A 216 -8.82 -1.24 -7.16
N TYR A 217 -8.26 -0.76 -6.05
CA TYR A 217 -8.63 0.51 -5.45
C TYR A 217 -7.88 1.65 -6.14
N ILE A 218 -8.61 2.66 -6.57
CA ILE A 218 -8.03 3.91 -7.09
C ILE A 218 -8.27 4.97 -6.03
N ILE A 219 -7.22 5.47 -5.40
CA ILE A 219 -7.30 6.41 -4.28
C ILE A 219 -6.90 7.80 -4.74
N GLY A 220 -7.77 8.79 -4.52
CA GLY A 220 -7.58 10.16 -4.99
C GLY A 220 -8.39 10.47 -6.24
N GLY A 221 -8.00 11.50 -6.99
CA GLY A 221 -8.70 11.88 -8.23
C GLY A 221 -10.04 12.56 -8.00
N LYS A 222 -10.03 13.75 -7.36
CA LYS A 222 -11.26 14.54 -7.06
C LYS A 222 -12.13 14.83 -8.28
N THR A 223 -11.54 14.89 -9.48
CA THR A 223 -12.22 15.28 -10.73
C THR A 223 -12.34 14.15 -11.76
N GLY A 224 -11.87 12.95 -11.43
CA GLY A 224 -11.96 11.78 -12.31
C GLY A 224 -11.08 10.64 -11.83
N PHE A 225 -11.38 9.41 -12.29
CA PHE A 225 -10.55 8.24 -12.03
C PHE A 225 -9.44 8.16 -13.09
N GLN A 226 -8.20 7.96 -12.65
CA GLN A 226 -7.05 7.72 -13.53
C GLN A 226 -6.23 6.56 -12.99
N LEU A 227 -5.77 5.70 -13.89
CA LEU A 227 -4.94 4.56 -13.52
C LEU A 227 -3.44 4.88 -13.51
N HIS A 228 -3.04 6.08 -13.95
CA HIS A 228 -1.63 6.51 -13.94
C HIS A 228 -0.67 5.46 -14.54
N ASN A 229 -1.04 4.89 -15.68
CA ASN A 229 -0.31 3.81 -16.35
C ASN A 229 -0.15 2.52 -15.52
N TYR A 230 -1.00 2.25 -14.54
CA TYR A 230 -0.96 1.01 -13.74
C TYR A 230 -1.14 -0.24 -14.62
N CYS A 231 -0.20 -1.17 -14.46
CA CYS A 231 -0.01 -2.45 -15.15
C CYS A 231 -1.09 -2.84 -16.21
N PRO A 232 -1.08 -2.26 -17.42
CA PRO A 232 -2.14 -2.47 -18.42
C PRO A 232 -2.33 -3.94 -18.80
N TRP A 233 -1.27 -4.74 -18.72
CA TRP A 233 -1.31 -6.17 -19.01
C TRP A 233 -2.09 -6.97 -17.95
N SER A 234 -1.92 -6.62 -16.68
CA SER A 234 -2.45 -7.39 -15.54
C SER A 234 -3.91 -7.07 -15.21
N ILE A 235 -4.44 -5.93 -15.67
CA ILE A 235 -5.75 -5.42 -15.22
C ILE A 235 -6.94 -5.80 -16.11
N ARG A 236 -6.75 -6.72 -17.07
CA ARG A 236 -7.75 -7.08 -18.09
C ARG A 236 -9.10 -7.58 -17.55
N LEU A 237 -9.12 -8.12 -16.32
CA LEU A 237 -10.28 -8.73 -15.68
C LEU A 237 -10.51 -8.17 -14.26
N SER A 238 -9.74 -7.15 -13.87
CA SER A 238 -9.83 -6.55 -12.55
C SER A 238 -11.11 -5.73 -12.41
N GLU A 239 -11.71 -5.82 -11.24
CA GLU A 239 -12.77 -4.91 -10.82
C GLU A 239 -12.14 -3.64 -10.25
N PHE A 240 -12.75 -2.48 -10.52
CA PHE A 240 -12.23 -1.19 -10.08
C PHE A 240 -13.17 -0.56 -9.05
N HIS A 241 -12.60 -0.10 -7.94
CA HIS A 241 -13.30 0.66 -6.92
C HIS A 241 -12.60 2.00 -6.69
N HIS A 242 -13.32 3.10 -6.90
CA HIS A 242 -12.77 4.45 -6.78
C HIS A 242 -13.04 5.03 -5.39
N VAL A 243 -11.99 5.53 -4.74
CA VAL A 243 -12.03 6.18 -3.42
C VAL A 243 -11.61 7.65 -3.61
N PRO A 244 -12.59 8.56 -3.85
CA PRO A 244 -12.31 9.91 -4.36
C PRO A 244 -11.75 10.89 -3.33
N SER A 245 -11.97 10.65 -2.04
CA SER A 245 -11.66 11.61 -0.98
C SER A 245 -10.78 10.99 0.09
N LEU A 246 -9.69 11.69 0.41
CA LEU A 246 -9.01 11.53 1.69
C LEU A 246 -9.61 12.48 2.72
N ASP A 247 -9.48 12.12 3.99
CA ASP A 247 -9.83 12.99 5.09
C ASP A 247 -8.85 14.19 5.20
N TYR A 248 -9.08 15.05 6.19
CA TYR A 248 -8.24 16.23 6.43
C TYR A 248 -6.76 15.87 6.67
N TYR A 249 -6.46 14.69 7.20
CA TYR A 249 -5.12 14.21 7.47
C TYR A 249 -4.49 13.47 6.29
N GLY A 250 -5.17 13.37 5.14
CA GLY A 250 -4.70 12.55 4.03
C GLY A 250 -4.89 11.06 4.26
N ARG A 251 -5.86 10.68 5.09
CA ARG A 251 -6.20 9.27 5.33
C ARG A 251 -7.38 8.81 4.50
N VAL A 252 -7.33 7.55 4.13
CA VAL A 252 -8.40 6.83 3.46
C VAL A 252 -9.47 6.47 4.49
N ASP A 253 -10.74 6.70 4.17
CA ASP A 253 -11.82 6.17 4.98
C ASP A 253 -11.93 4.65 4.76
N MET A 254 -11.63 3.88 5.81
CA MET A 254 -11.68 2.42 5.71
C MET A 254 -13.07 1.89 5.35
N ARG A 255 -14.14 2.66 5.57
CA ARG A 255 -15.50 2.30 5.13
C ARG A 255 -15.58 2.18 3.60
N ASP A 256 -14.87 3.03 2.86
CA ASP A 256 -14.83 2.98 1.40
C ASP A 256 -14.06 1.73 0.94
N ILE A 257 -12.97 1.39 1.62
CA ILE A 257 -12.22 0.15 1.36
C ILE A 257 -13.12 -1.08 1.59
N PHE A 258 -13.78 -1.16 2.74
CA PHE A 258 -14.73 -2.23 3.03
C PHE A 258 -15.87 -2.31 2.03
N GLN A 259 -16.37 -1.16 1.57
CA GLN A 259 -17.43 -1.10 0.57
C GLN A 259 -16.96 -1.69 -0.76
N GLY A 260 -15.73 -1.38 -1.22
CA GLY A 260 -15.16 -2.00 -2.41
C GLY A 260 -15.03 -3.51 -2.33
N MET A 261 -14.64 -4.05 -1.17
CA MET A 261 -14.66 -5.50 -0.95
C MET A 261 -16.08 -6.05 -1.14
N LYS A 262 -17.06 -5.39 -0.51
CA LYS A 262 -18.49 -5.78 -0.52
C LYS A 262 -19.10 -5.76 -1.90
N ASP A 263 -18.65 -4.84 -2.74
CA ASP A 263 -19.10 -4.76 -4.11
C ASP A 263 -18.45 -5.89 -4.93
N TYR A 264 -17.15 -6.12 -4.77
CA TYR A 264 -16.45 -7.24 -5.40
C TYR A 264 -17.07 -8.61 -5.08
N SER A 265 -17.50 -8.83 -3.83
CA SER A 265 -18.09 -10.12 -3.43
C SER A 265 -19.41 -10.46 -4.11
N LYS A 266 -20.05 -9.45 -4.73
CA LYS A 266 -21.27 -9.58 -5.52
C LYS A 266 -21.01 -9.55 -7.03
N CYS A 267 -19.77 -9.30 -7.47
CA CYS A 267 -19.45 -9.21 -8.88
C CYS A 267 -19.51 -10.59 -9.56
N GLU A 268 -20.17 -10.63 -10.72
CA GLU A 268 -20.25 -11.81 -11.57
C GLU A 268 -19.35 -11.64 -12.80
N GLN A 269 -18.21 -12.33 -12.82
CA GLN A 269 -17.30 -12.34 -13.96
C GLN A 269 -17.76 -13.41 -14.96
N ARG A 270 -18.29 -12.97 -16.11
CA ARG A 270 -18.85 -13.86 -17.15
C ARG A 270 -17.83 -14.36 -18.17
N PHE A 271 -16.63 -13.78 -18.20
CA PHE A 271 -15.53 -14.16 -19.11
C PHE A 271 -15.97 -14.34 -20.58
N GLY A 272 -16.89 -13.49 -21.05
CA GLY A 272 -17.39 -13.50 -22.44
C GLY A 272 -18.51 -14.52 -22.74
N LYS A 273 -19.11 -15.16 -21.73
CA LYS A 273 -20.28 -16.06 -21.87
C LYS A 273 -21.61 -15.34 -21.69
#